data_AF-A0A815VW08-F1
#
_entry.id   AF-A0A815VW08-F1
#
_cell.length_a   1.000
_cell.length_b   1.000
_cell.length_c   1.000
_cell.angle_alpha   90.00
_cell.angle_beta   90.00
_cell.angle_gamma   90.00
#
_symmetry.space_group_name_H-M   'P 1'
#
loop_
_entity.id
_entity.type
_entity.pdbx_description
1 polymer ?
#
loop_
_entity_poly.entity_id
_entity_poly.type
_entity_poly.pdbx_seq_one_letter_code
_entity_poly.pdbx_strand_id
1 'polypeptide(L)'
;MATAEALAGAGQQLSAELGKLLAGLIADYDDYSHETYLELENDSDKPLKIEVSEVENSDWDGDSRPDQKFNGVEIPPHDKVKHRQEINAKSSTAMSTMKFSQDDEVVIDIRVDQCHAKAKEEKQMEQDLGNGWKARVTAGVNGNELQYRFAKS
;
A
#
# COMPACT_ATOMS: atom_id res chain seq x y z
N MET A 1 -4.39 61.76 -10.15
CA MET A 1 -3.92 61.17 -8.88
C MET A 1 -4.78 59.95 -8.61
N ALA A 2 -4.27 58.75 -8.86
CA ALA A 2 -4.92 57.55 -8.34
C ALA A 2 -4.77 57.59 -6.81
N THR A 3 -5.90 57.57 -6.09
CA THR A 3 -5.96 57.72 -4.64
C THR A 3 -5.37 56.49 -3.95
N ALA A 4 -4.81 56.69 -2.76
CA ALA A 4 -4.17 55.64 -1.95
C ALA A 4 -5.07 54.40 -1.72
N GLU A 5 -6.39 54.57 -1.83
CA GLU A 5 -7.39 53.49 -1.75
C GLU A 5 -7.31 52.49 -2.92
N ALA A 6 -7.00 52.96 -4.13
CA ALA A 6 -6.84 52.08 -5.29
C ALA A 6 -5.58 51.19 -5.17
N LEU A 7 -4.51 51.73 -4.57
CA LEU A 7 -3.30 50.98 -4.26
C LEU A 7 -3.52 49.96 -3.12
N ALA A 8 -4.30 50.32 -2.10
CA ALA A 8 -4.65 49.42 -1.00
C ALA A 8 -5.51 48.23 -1.48
N GLY A 9 -6.50 48.50 -2.34
CA GLY A 9 -7.34 47.46 -2.94
C GLY A 9 -6.55 46.49 -3.84
N ALA A 10 -5.63 47.02 -4.65
CA ALA A 10 -4.76 46.20 -5.49
C ALA A 10 -3.81 45.31 -4.66
N GLY A 11 -3.29 45.82 -3.53
CA GLY A 11 -2.46 45.04 -2.62
C GLY A 11 -3.20 43.89 -1.95
N GLN A 12 -4.46 44.11 -1.54
CA GLN A 12 -5.30 43.05 -0.98
C GLN A 12 -5.64 41.96 -2.01
N GLN A 13 -5.90 42.36 -3.25
CA GLN A 13 -6.22 41.42 -4.33
C GLN A 13 -5.01 40.54 -4.71
N LEU A 14 -3.81 41.13 -4.81
CA LEU A 14 -2.56 40.39 -5.04
C LEU A 14 -2.23 39.42 -3.90
N SER A 15 -2.45 39.83 -2.64
CA SER A 15 -2.25 38.93 -1.49
C SER A 15 -3.20 37.73 -1.51
N ALA A 16 -4.45 37.92 -1.94
CA ALA A 16 -5.42 36.84 -2.04
C ALA A 16 -5.09 35.88 -3.21
N GLU A 17 -4.64 36.40 -4.34
CA GLU A 17 -4.20 35.58 -5.48
C GLU A 17 -2.95 34.76 -5.15
N LEU A 18 -1.96 35.37 -4.48
CA LEU A 18 -0.78 34.66 -4.00
C LEU A 18 -1.14 33.58 -2.97
N GLY A 19 -2.09 33.86 -2.07
CA GLY A 19 -2.61 32.87 -1.12
C GLY A 19 -3.26 31.66 -1.82
N LYS A 20 -4.01 31.88 -2.90
CA LYS A 20 -4.62 30.80 -3.69
C LYS A 20 -3.58 29.99 -4.47
N LEU A 21 -2.60 30.65 -5.06
CA LEU A 21 -1.48 29.99 -5.75
C LEU A 21 -0.64 29.14 -4.79
N LEU A 22 -0.34 29.67 -3.60
CA LEU A 22 0.38 28.92 -2.58
C LEU A 22 -0.44 27.72 -2.08
N ALA A 23 -1.74 27.91 -1.85
CA ALA A 23 -2.63 26.82 -1.43
C ALA A 23 -2.74 25.73 -2.51
N GLY A 24 -2.80 26.10 -3.80
CA GLY A 24 -2.78 25.14 -4.90
C GLY A 24 -1.45 24.36 -4.98
N LEU A 25 -0.32 25.05 -4.87
CA LEU A 25 1.01 24.42 -4.87
C LEU A 25 1.23 23.48 -3.67
N ILE A 26 0.68 23.83 -2.50
CA ILE A 26 0.76 22.99 -1.29
C ILE A 26 -0.16 21.77 -1.42
N ALA A 27 -1.36 21.93 -1.98
CA ALA A 27 -2.27 20.81 -2.21
C ALA A 27 -1.70 19.80 -3.24
N ASP A 28 -0.94 20.28 -4.23
CA ASP A 28 -0.26 19.41 -5.20
C ASP A 28 0.98 18.69 -4.62
N TYR A 29 1.52 19.14 -3.48
CA TYR A 29 2.73 18.55 -2.87
C TYR A 29 2.46 17.29 -2.03
N ASP A 30 1.22 17.08 -1.59
CA ASP A 30 0.80 15.89 -0.82
C ASP A 30 0.41 14.69 -1.70
N ASP A 31 0.53 14.79 -3.03
CA ASP A 31 -0.07 13.84 -3.99
C ASP A 31 0.96 13.03 -4.82
N TYR A 32 2.11 12.70 -4.22
CA TYR A 32 3.12 11.85 -4.87
C TYR A 32 2.94 10.36 -4.55
N SER A 33 2.59 10.03 -3.30
CA SER A 33 2.43 8.63 -2.86
C SER A 33 1.32 8.44 -1.82
N HIS A 34 0.90 7.20 -1.65
CA HIS A 34 0.03 6.76 -0.57
C HIS A 34 0.77 5.76 0.31
N GLU A 35 0.95 6.12 1.58
CA GLU A 35 1.50 5.23 2.59
C GLU A 35 0.49 4.12 2.92
N THR A 36 0.90 2.87 2.71
CA THR A 36 0.14 1.68 3.08
C THR A 36 1.02 0.66 3.78
N TYR A 37 0.40 -0.38 4.34
CA TYR A 37 1.10 -1.49 4.97
C TYR A 37 0.60 -2.83 4.44
N LEU A 38 1.50 -3.78 4.27
CA LEU A 38 1.19 -5.18 4.01
C LEU A 38 1.67 -6.01 5.21
N GLU A 39 0.75 -6.75 5.82
CA GLU A 39 1.04 -7.72 6.88
C GLU A 39 0.72 -9.13 6.38
N LEU A 40 1.69 -10.04 6.53
CA LEU A 40 1.58 -11.46 6.20
C LEU A 40 1.79 -12.27 7.48
N GLU A 41 0.81 -13.09 7.84
CA GLU A 41 0.79 -13.91 9.06
C GLU A 41 0.70 -15.39 8.69
N ASN A 42 1.54 -16.21 9.33
CA ASN A 42 1.62 -17.65 9.13
C ASN A 42 1.07 -18.37 10.36
N ASP A 43 -0.17 -18.84 10.31
CA ASP A 43 -0.80 -19.63 11.39
C ASP A 43 -0.49 -21.15 11.27
N SER A 44 0.43 -21.54 10.39
CA SER A 44 0.82 -22.96 10.23
C SER A 44 2.02 -23.34 11.09
N ASP A 45 2.22 -24.65 11.24
CA ASP A 45 3.33 -25.21 12.04
C ASP A 45 4.69 -25.23 11.31
N LYS A 46 4.76 -24.72 10.07
CA LYS A 46 5.97 -24.71 9.24
C LYS A 46 6.26 -23.31 8.73
N PRO A 47 7.54 -22.92 8.59
CA PRO A 47 7.90 -21.60 8.07
C PRO A 47 7.43 -21.45 6.61
N LEU A 48 7.15 -20.22 6.19
CA LEU A 48 6.82 -19.87 4.81
C LEU A 48 7.88 -18.95 4.22
N LYS A 49 8.53 -19.39 3.14
CA LYS A 49 9.47 -18.57 2.38
C LYS A 49 8.78 -17.87 1.23
N ILE A 50 9.01 -16.57 1.06
CA ILE A 50 8.32 -15.73 0.09
C ILE A 50 9.21 -15.51 -1.15
N GLU A 51 8.61 -15.64 -2.33
CA GLU A 51 9.12 -15.13 -3.60
C GLU A 51 8.12 -14.12 -4.16
N VAL A 52 8.62 -12.99 -4.66
CA VAL A 52 7.78 -11.91 -5.20
C VAL A 52 8.14 -11.64 -6.66
N SER A 53 7.12 -11.53 -7.52
CA SER A 53 7.27 -11.24 -8.93
C SER A 53 6.13 -10.36 -9.47
N GLU A 54 6.18 -10.02 -10.76
CA GLU A 54 5.17 -9.21 -11.45
C GLU A 54 4.89 -7.85 -10.78
N VAL A 55 5.95 -7.21 -10.27
CA VAL A 55 5.88 -5.88 -9.64
C VAL A 55 6.18 -4.82 -10.69
N GLU A 56 5.19 -3.98 -11.00
CA GLU A 56 5.36 -2.90 -11.96
C GLU A 56 5.87 -1.62 -11.32
N ASN A 57 7.04 -1.16 -11.76
CA ASN A 57 7.73 -0.04 -11.12
C ASN A 57 6.92 1.27 -11.11
N SER A 58 6.04 1.49 -12.09
CA SER A 58 5.19 2.69 -12.16
C SER A 58 4.15 2.79 -11.05
N ASP A 59 3.79 1.66 -10.43
CA ASP A 59 2.76 1.60 -9.40
C ASP A 59 3.26 2.01 -8.01
N TRP A 60 4.58 2.16 -7.85
CA TRP A 60 5.22 2.40 -6.57
C TRP A 60 6.02 3.69 -6.58
N ASP A 61 6.14 4.33 -5.42
CA ASP A 61 7.02 5.47 -5.21
C ASP A 61 8.26 5.07 -4.40
N GLY A 62 9.39 4.91 -5.10
CA GLY A 62 10.69 4.59 -4.51
C GLY A 62 10.89 3.12 -4.13
N ASP A 63 11.57 2.90 -2.99
CA ASP A 63 12.10 1.60 -2.54
C ASP A 63 11.18 0.82 -1.59
N SER A 64 9.94 1.27 -1.42
CA SER A 64 8.94 0.62 -0.58
C SER A 64 8.04 -0.29 -1.40
N ARG A 65 8.66 -1.15 -2.21
CA ARG A 65 8.00 -2.12 -3.11
C ARG A 65 7.96 -3.53 -2.53
N PRO A 66 7.01 -4.39 -2.94
CA PRO A 66 6.90 -5.73 -2.40
C PRO A 66 8.12 -6.61 -2.67
N ASP A 67 8.71 -6.52 -3.86
CA ASP A 67 9.89 -7.29 -4.27
C ASP A 67 11.15 -6.93 -3.47
N GLN A 68 11.25 -5.71 -2.95
CA GLN A 68 12.38 -5.28 -2.14
C GLN A 68 12.20 -5.58 -0.66
N LYS A 69 10.96 -5.68 -0.17
CA LYS A 69 10.67 -5.88 1.26
C LYS A 69 10.39 -7.32 1.63
N PHE A 70 9.81 -8.11 0.74
CA PHE A 70 9.34 -9.46 1.05
C PHE A 70 10.08 -10.57 0.29
N ASN A 71 10.77 -10.28 -0.82
CA ASN A 71 11.44 -11.33 -1.59
C ASN A 71 12.56 -12.00 -0.79
N GLY A 72 12.50 -13.31 -0.65
CA GLY A 72 13.44 -14.11 0.15
C GLY A 72 13.21 -14.05 1.67
N VAL A 73 12.18 -13.34 2.13
CA VAL A 73 11.80 -13.32 3.55
C VAL A 73 11.16 -14.64 3.93
N GLU A 74 11.46 -15.10 5.15
CA GLU A 74 10.83 -16.24 5.78
C GLU A 74 9.92 -15.76 6.91
N ILE A 75 8.68 -16.26 6.95
CA ILE A 75 7.74 -16.07 8.06
C ILE A 75 7.78 -17.34 8.93
N PRO A 76 8.30 -17.28 10.17
CA PRO A 76 8.29 -18.43 11.07
C PRO A 76 6.87 -18.96 11.34
N PRO A 77 6.73 -20.20 11.83
CA PRO A 77 5.46 -20.71 12.33
C PRO A 77 4.85 -19.80 13.40
N HIS A 78 3.55 -19.53 13.31
CA HIS A 78 2.78 -18.72 14.25
C HIS A 78 3.30 -17.28 14.43
N ASP A 79 3.93 -16.73 13.39
CA ASP A 79 4.51 -15.39 13.39
C ASP A 79 4.04 -14.56 12.18
N LYS A 80 4.41 -13.28 12.17
CA LYS A 80 4.02 -12.34 11.13
C LYS A 80 5.13 -11.37 10.75
N VAL A 81 5.08 -10.92 9.50
CA VAL A 81 5.94 -9.87 8.97
C VAL A 81 5.08 -8.73 8.43
N LYS A 82 5.50 -7.49 8.72
CA LYS A 82 4.79 -6.28 8.31
C LYS A 82 5.77 -5.26 7.76
N HIS A 83 5.47 -4.75 6.56
CA HIS A 83 6.28 -3.70 5.95
C HIS A 83 5.43 -2.59 5.38
N ARG A 84 5.97 -1.36 5.48
CA ARG A 84 5.45 -0.17 4.81
C ARG A 84 5.62 -0.31 3.30
N GLN A 85 4.65 0.16 2.55
CA GLN A 85 4.63 0.21 1.09
C GLN A 85 4.15 1.60 0.63
N GLU A 86 4.81 2.15 -0.39
CA GLU A 86 4.46 3.47 -0.95
C GLU A 86 3.90 3.30 -2.35
N ILE A 87 2.58 3.43 -2.48
CA ILE A 87 1.92 3.34 -3.77
C ILE A 87 2.00 4.70 -4.44
N ASN A 88 2.32 4.74 -5.73
CA ASN A 88 2.21 5.97 -6.52
C ASN A 88 0.76 6.49 -6.49
N ALA A 89 0.56 7.75 -6.11
CA ALA A 89 -0.78 8.33 -5.96
C ALA A 89 -1.65 8.25 -7.24
N LYS A 90 -0.99 8.21 -8.40
CA LYS A 90 -1.66 8.13 -9.71
C LYS A 90 -2.02 6.71 -10.12
N SER A 91 -1.53 5.69 -9.41
CA SER A 91 -1.83 4.31 -9.78
C SER A 91 -3.18 3.83 -9.25
N SER A 92 -3.97 3.27 -10.15
CA SER A 92 -5.26 2.64 -9.83
C SER A 92 -5.10 1.23 -9.25
N THR A 93 -3.94 0.60 -9.45
CA THR A 93 -3.62 -0.77 -9.02
C THR A 93 -2.18 -0.81 -8.53
N ALA A 94 -1.86 -1.68 -7.58
CA ALA A 94 -0.48 -1.89 -7.15
C ALA A 94 -0.26 -3.39 -7.00
N MET A 95 -0.12 -4.04 -8.15
CA MET A 95 -0.16 -5.48 -8.26
C MET A 95 1.21 -6.13 -8.00
N SER A 96 1.18 -7.29 -7.36
CA SER A 96 2.31 -8.20 -7.25
C SER A 96 1.83 -9.65 -7.17
N THR A 97 2.67 -10.58 -7.61
CA THR A 97 2.45 -12.02 -7.44
C THR A 97 3.37 -12.51 -6.33
N MET A 98 2.79 -13.18 -5.33
CA MET A 98 3.52 -13.72 -4.17
C MET A 98 3.36 -15.23 -4.12
N LYS A 99 4.49 -15.92 -4.12
CA LYS A 99 4.57 -17.37 -3.94
C LYS A 99 5.15 -17.69 -2.59
N PHE A 100 4.53 -18.61 -1.88
CA PHE A 100 5.00 -19.08 -0.58
C PHE A 100 5.39 -20.54 -0.69
N SER A 101 6.56 -20.88 -0.18
CA SER A 101 7.09 -22.24 -0.23
C SER A 101 7.33 -22.81 1.16
N GLN A 102 7.14 -24.14 1.29
CA GLN A 102 7.54 -24.96 2.43
C GLN A 102 8.42 -26.09 1.91
N ASP A 103 9.57 -26.33 2.56
CA ASP A 103 10.49 -27.40 2.14
C ASP A 103 10.85 -27.33 0.63
N ASP A 104 11.02 -26.11 0.11
CA ASP A 104 11.29 -25.77 -1.30
C ASP A 104 10.17 -26.11 -2.30
N GLU A 105 8.97 -26.49 -1.84
CA GLU A 105 7.77 -26.65 -2.66
C GLU A 105 6.84 -25.44 -2.52
N VAL A 106 6.38 -24.87 -3.65
CA VAL A 106 5.38 -23.78 -3.64
C VAL A 106 4.04 -24.34 -3.17
N VAL A 107 3.53 -23.81 -2.06
CA VAL A 107 2.28 -24.25 -1.44
C VAL A 107 1.14 -23.24 -1.57
N ILE A 108 1.46 -21.96 -1.78
CA ILE A 108 0.50 -20.86 -1.96
C ILE A 108 1.00 -19.98 -3.10
N ASP A 109 0.11 -19.60 -4.01
CA ASP A 109 0.35 -18.63 -5.08
C ASP A 109 -0.82 -17.65 -5.11
N ILE A 110 -0.56 -16.38 -4.80
CA ILE A 110 -1.58 -15.33 -4.75
C ILE A 110 -1.16 -14.10 -5.53
N ARG A 111 -2.15 -13.41 -6.08
CA ARG A 111 -2.01 -12.07 -6.63
C ARG A 111 -2.53 -11.05 -5.61
N VAL A 112 -1.68 -10.12 -5.23
CA VAL A 112 -1.98 -9.07 -4.24
C VAL A 112 -2.09 -7.75 -4.95
N ASP A 113 -3.21 -7.04 -4.74
CA ASP A 113 -3.36 -5.64 -5.12
C ASP A 113 -3.31 -4.76 -3.87
N GLN A 114 -2.18 -4.06 -3.68
CA GLN A 114 -1.97 -3.23 -2.50
C GLN A 114 -2.88 -1.99 -2.48
N CYS A 115 -3.51 -1.62 -3.61
CA CYS A 115 -4.52 -0.55 -3.61
C CYS A 115 -5.73 -0.89 -2.72
N HIS A 116 -6.00 -2.17 -2.45
CA HIS A 116 -7.04 -2.57 -1.51
C HIS A 116 -6.76 -2.12 -0.07
N ALA A 117 -5.50 -1.88 0.30
CA ALA A 117 -5.16 -1.34 1.63
C ALA A 117 -5.81 0.03 1.87
N LYS A 118 -6.08 0.80 0.81
CA LYS A 118 -6.73 2.13 0.85
C LYS A 118 -8.25 2.06 1.04
N ALA A 119 -8.83 0.90 1.32
CA ALA A 119 -10.25 0.76 1.56
C ALA A 119 -10.67 1.61 2.76
N LYS A 120 -11.74 2.40 2.60
CA LYS A 120 -12.26 3.30 3.66
C LYS A 120 -12.88 2.54 4.84
N GLU A 121 -13.30 1.31 4.60
CA GLU A 121 -13.93 0.43 5.58
C GLU A 121 -13.19 -0.89 5.59
N GLU A 122 -13.07 -1.49 6.78
CA GLU A 122 -12.48 -2.81 6.94
C GLU A 122 -13.34 -3.86 6.27
N LYS A 123 -12.75 -4.59 5.33
CA LYS A 123 -13.41 -5.69 4.62
C LYS A 123 -12.64 -6.97 4.81
N GLN A 124 -13.30 -7.96 5.41
CA GLN A 124 -12.75 -9.29 5.61
C GLN A 124 -13.32 -10.29 4.59
N MET A 125 -12.49 -11.18 4.08
CA MET A 125 -12.88 -12.32 3.25
C MET A 125 -12.04 -13.55 3.57
N GLU A 126 -12.61 -14.74 3.34
CA GLU A 126 -11.88 -16.01 3.37
C GLU A 126 -11.68 -16.48 1.92
N GLN A 127 -10.46 -16.88 1.59
CA GLN A 127 -10.07 -17.38 0.28
C GLN A 127 -9.49 -18.79 0.44
N ASP A 128 -10.03 -19.75 -0.31
CA ASP A 128 -9.42 -21.07 -0.47
C ASP A 128 -8.25 -20.96 -1.47
N LEU A 129 -7.07 -21.42 -1.05
CA LEU A 129 -5.84 -21.36 -1.83
C LEU A 129 -5.47 -22.74 -2.42
N GLY A 130 -6.28 -23.77 -2.15
CA GLY A 130 -5.98 -25.15 -2.52
C GLY A 130 -4.97 -25.82 -1.58
N ASN A 131 -4.76 -27.13 -1.76
CA ASN A 131 -3.80 -27.92 -0.96
C ASN A 131 -4.01 -27.85 0.56
N GLY A 132 -5.26 -27.59 0.99
CA GLY A 132 -5.62 -27.40 2.40
C GLY A 132 -5.27 -26.02 2.96
N TRP A 133 -4.83 -25.08 2.13
CA TRP A 133 -4.52 -23.72 2.56
C TRP A 133 -5.71 -22.79 2.41
N LYS A 134 -5.85 -21.90 3.38
CA LYS A 134 -6.80 -20.79 3.37
C LYS A 134 -6.11 -19.50 3.75
N ALA A 135 -6.56 -18.40 3.19
CA ALA A 135 -6.22 -17.05 3.65
C ALA A 135 -7.46 -16.35 4.21
N ARG A 136 -7.32 -15.74 5.38
CA ARG A 136 -8.19 -14.63 5.78
C ARG A 136 -7.54 -13.34 5.31
N VAL A 137 -8.24 -12.58 4.48
CA VAL A 137 -7.76 -11.30 3.95
C VAL A 137 -8.58 -10.17 4.57
N THR A 138 -7.91 -9.20 5.17
CA THR A 138 -8.55 -8.00 5.72
C THR A 138 -7.96 -6.76 5.07
N ALA A 139 -8.78 -6.00 4.35
CA ALA A 139 -8.38 -4.76 3.68
C ALA A 139 -8.88 -3.54 4.45
N GLY A 140 -8.11 -2.44 4.45
CA GLY A 140 -8.51 -1.19 5.11
C GLY A 140 -8.26 -1.16 6.61
N VAL A 141 -7.43 -2.07 7.14
CA VAL A 141 -7.12 -2.12 8.58
C VAL A 141 -6.46 -0.80 8.99
N ASN A 142 -6.96 -0.16 10.04
CA ASN A 142 -6.54 1.19 10.46
C ASN A 142 -6.56 2.25 9.33
N GLY A 143 -7.30 2.01 8.23
CA GLY A 143 -7.46 2.91 7.09
C GLY A 143 -6.40 2.82 5.98
N ASN A 144 -5.33 2.02 6.14
CA ASN A 144 -4.27 1.92 5.12
C ASN A 144 -3.50 0.59 5.09
N GLU A 145 -4.03 -0.48 5.67
CA GLU A 145 -3.35 -1.77 5.77
C GLU A 145 -4.13 -2.90 5.10
N LEU A 146 -3.38 -3.79 4.45
CA LEU A 146 -3.85 -5.04 3.88
C LEU A 146 -3.18 -6.19 4.65
N GLN A 147 -3.98 -7.11 5.17
CA GLN A 147 -3.53 -8.24 5.96
C GLN A 147 -3.90 -9.56 5.30
N TYR A 148 -2.95 -10.49 5.23
CA TYR A 148 -3.18 -11.89 4.86
C TYR A 148 -2.76 -12.78 6.02
N ARG A 149 -3.68 -13.63 6.48
CA ARG A 149 -3.41 -14.67 7.48
C ARG A 149 -3.60 -16.03 6.85
N PHE A 150 -2.52 -16.78 6.71
CA PHE A 150 -2.48 -18.08 6.07
C PHE A 150 -2.62 -19.19 7.11
N ALA A 151 -3.58 -20.08 6.93
CA ALA A 151 -3.77 -21.25 7.76
C ALA A 151 -3.87 -22.52 6.90
N LYS A 152 -3.40 -23.64 7.44
CA LYS A 152 -3.55 -24.96 6.82
C LYS A 152 -4.59 -25.76 7.59
N SER A 153 -5.65 -26.19 6.91
CA SER A 153 -6.74 -27.02 7.44
C SER A 153 -6.41 -28.50 7.40
#